data_AF-A0A399N925-F1
#
_entry.id   AF-A0A399N925-F1
#
_cell.length_a   1.000
_cell.length_b   1.000
_cell.length_c   1.000
_cell.angle_alpha   90.00
_cell.angle_beta   90.00
_cell.angle_gamma   90.00
#
_symmetry.space_group_name_H-M   'P 1'
#
loop_
_entity.id
_entity.type
_entity.pdbx_description
1 polymer ?
#
loop_
_entity_poly.entity_id
_entity_poly.type
_entity_poly.pdbx_seq_one_letter_code
_entity_poly.pdbx_strand_id
1 'polypeptide(L)'
;SDDRRSAEELRRAAEASRRAGDLAAAASDLFRAIAREQAERTIVAVDPGTTARGFARRAGSAHPDHAARLVVAADDFDAVRYLGRPGSEEMLDRLTALDRDLRTAVPVLHEPVGAGPR
;
A
#
# COMPACT_ATOMS: atom_id res chain seq x y z
N SER A 1 -16.96 -9.17 0.12
CA SER A 1 -15.54 -9.51 -0.08
C SER A 1 -14.98 -8.67 -1.21
N ASP A 2 -14.26 -7.61 -0.86
CA ASP A 2 -13.55 -6.72 -1.80
C ASP A 2 -12.18 -7.30 -2.23
N ASP A 3 -11.87 -8.50 -1.73
CA ASP A 3 -10.58 -9.22 -1.73
C ASP A 3 -10.06 -9.68 -3.11
N ARG A 4 -10.71 -9.27 -4.21
CA ARG A 4 -10.37 -9.72 -5.57
C ARG A 4 -9.73 -8.66 -6.45
N ARG A 5 -9.73 -7.39 -6.04
CA ARG A 5 -9.18 -6.32 -6.87
C ARG A 5 -7.66 -6.47 -6.94
N SER A 6 -7.14 -6.61 -8.16
CA SER A 6 -5.69 -6.58 -8.42
C SER A 6 -5.09 -5.21 -8.11
N ALA A 7 -3.77 -5.15 -7.96
CA ALA A 7 -3.07 -3.88 -7.72
C ALA A 7 -3.42 -2.82 -8.80
N GLU A 8 -3.50 -3.24 -10.07
CA GLU A 8 -3.84 -2.36 -11.17
C GLU A 8 -5.30 -1.84 -11.13
N GLU A 9 -6.24 -2.68 -10.68
CA GLU A 9 -7.64 -2.25 -10.51
C GLU A 9 -7.79 -1.24 -9.38
N LEU A 10 -7.06 -1.44 -8.28
CA LEU A 10 -7.00 -0.51 -7.16
C LEU A 10 -6.39 0.84 -7.57
N ARG A 11 -5.34 0.85 -8.40
CA ARG A 11 -4.79 2.10 -8.96
C ARG A 11 -5.79 2.84 -9.83
N ARG A 12 -6.50 2.13 -10.70
CA ARG A 12 -7.54 2.75 -11.55
C ARG A 12 -8.69 3.33 -10.72
N ALA A 13 -9.10 2.62 -9.67
CA ALA A 13 -10.10 3.12 -8.72
C ALA A 13 -9.60 4.37 -7.98
N ALA A 14 -8.35 4.35 -7.51
CA ALA A 14 -7.74 5.49 -6.85
C ALA A 14 -7.68 6.73 -7.75
N GLU A 15 -7.31 6.56 -9.02
CA GLU A 15 -7.28 7.64 -9.99
C GLU A 15 -8.68 8.20 -10.28
N ALA A 16 -9.69 7.33 -10.39
CA ALA A 16 -11.08 7.74 -10.55
C ALA A 16 -11.58 8.56 -9.35
N SER A 17 -11.29 8.10 -8.12
CA SER A 17 -11.62 8.83 -6.89
C SER A 17 -10.91 10.18 -6.80
N ARG A 18 -9.62 10.25 -7.18
CA ARG A 18 -8.87 11.52 -7.24
C ARG A 18 -9.53 12.50 -8.20
N ARG A 19 -9.90 12.05 -9.41
CA ARG A 19 -10.60 12.90 -10.40
C ARG A 19 -11.98 13.35 -9.92
N ALA A 20 -12.65 12.54 -9.11
CA ALA A 20 -13.94 12.88 -8.49
C ALA A 20 -13.80 13.80 -7.25
N GLY A 21 -12.59 14.11 -6.80
CA GLY A 21 -12.32 14.90 -5.59
C GLY A 21 -12.45 14.12 -4.28
N ASP A 22 -12.65 12.80 -4.34
CA ASP A 22 -12.66 11.93 -3.15
C ASP A 22 -11.24 11.47 -2.82
N LEU A 23 -10.47 12.37 -2.21
CA LEU A 23 -9.05 12.15 -1.94
C LEU A 23 -8.82 11.06 -0.87
N ALA A 24 -9.77 10.90 0.06
CA ALA A 24 -9.72 9.86 1.08
C ALA A 24 -9.88 8.46 0.48
N ALA A 25 -10.85 8.28 -0.44
CA ALA A 25 -11.02 7.04 -1.18
C ALA A 25 -9.81 6.77 -2.08
N ALA A 26 -9.32 7.80 -2.77
CA ALA A 26 -8.13 7.70 -3.62
C ALA A 26 -6.90 7.20 -2.85
N ALA A 27 -6.66 7.76 -1.66
CA ALA A 27 -5.53 7.37 -0.81
C ALA A 27 -5.68 5.94 -0.28
N SER A 28 -6.90 5.59 0.12
CA SER A 28 -7.22 4.25 0.62
C SER A 28 -6.96 3.18 -0.44
N ASP A 29 -7.46 3.40 -1.66
CA ASP A 29 -7.29 2.44 -2.75
C ASP A 29 -5.84 2.42 -3.28
N LEU A 30 -5.13 3.56 -3.30
CA LEU A 30 -3.72 3.59 -3.70
C LEU A 30 -2.81 2.88 -2.71
N PHE A 31 -3.02 3.05 -1.40
CA PHE A 31 -2.27 2.29 -0.39
C PHE A 31 -2.53 0.79 -0.49
N ARG A 32 -3.79 0.39 -0.74
CA ARG A 32 -4.14 -1.01 -1.00
C ARG A 32 -3.49 -1.53 -2.28
N ALA A 33 -3.35 -0.71 -3.31
CA ALA A 33 -2.65 -1.10 -4.53
C ALA A 33 -1.18 -1.43 -4.25
N ILE A 34 -0.51 -0.58 -3.46
CA ILE A 34 0.88 -0.82 -3.02
C ILE A 34 0.98 -2.16 -2.28
N ALA A 35 0.13 -2.37 -1.28
CA ALA A 35 0.14 -3.62 -0.51
C ALA A 35 -0.14 -4.84 -1.37
N ARG A 36 -1.11 -4.73 -2.29
CA ARG A 36 -1.48 -5.81 -3.20
C ARG A 36 -0.36 -6.14 -4.19
N GLU A 37 0.34 -5.14 -4.72
CA GLU A 37 1.48 -5.37 -5.62
C GLU A 37 2.63 -6.08 -4.89
N GLN A 38 2.95 -5.68 -3.66
CA GLN A 38 3.98 -6.36 -2.87
C GLN A 38 3.60 -7.82 -2.59
N ALA A 39 2.31 -8.11 -2.37
CA ALA A 39 1.82 -9.48 -2.21
C ALA A 39 1.84 -10.28 -3.52
N GLU A 40 1.39 -9.68 -4.63
CA GLU A 40 1.39 -10.30 -5.97
C GLU A 40 2.82 -10.63 -6.44
N ARG A 41 3.81 -9.80 -6.06
CA ARG A 41 5.24 -10.04 -6.32
C ARG A 41 5.92 -10.96 -5.30
N THR A 42 5.17 -11.54 -4.36
CA THR A 42 5.67 -12.42 -3.28
C THR A 42 6.73 -11.73 -2.40
N ILE A 43 6.70 -10.41 -2.27
CA ILE A 43 7.67 -9.66 -1.47
C ILE A 43 7.22 -9.57 0.00
N VAL A 44 5.93 -9.30 0.21
CA VAL A 44 5.33 -9.18 1.55
C VAL A 44 4.02 -9.96 1.61
N ALA A 45 3.87 -10.83 2.60
CA ALA A 45 2.60 -11.49 2.86
C ALA A 45 1.58 -10.52 3.51
N VAL A 46 0.36 -10.50 2.96
CA VAL A 46 -0.77 -9.72 3.46
C VAL A 46 -1.91 -10.68 3.78
N ASP A 47 -2.04 -11.02 5.06
CA ASP A 47 -3.10 -11.89 5.58
C ASP A 47 -4.31 -11.11 6.10
N PRO A 48 -5.49 -11.75 6.24
CA PRO A 48 -6.63 -11.18 6.95
C PRO A 48 -6.21 -10.76 8.37
N GLY A 49 -6.26 -9.45 8.64
CA GLY A 49 -5.80 -8.87 9.91
C GLY A 49 -4.45 -8.15 9.85
N THR A 50 -3.77 -8.16 8.70
CA THR A 50 -2.59 -7.31 8.48
C THR A 50 -2.99 -5.84 8.58
N THR A 51 -2.41 -5.13 9.55
CA THR A 51 -2.60 -3.69 9.72
C THR A 51 -1.72 -2.90 8.77
N ALA A 52 -2.08 -1.66 8.46
CA ALA A 52 -1.27 -0.78 7.61
C ALA A 52 0.16 -0.62 8.14
N ARG A 53 0.30 -0.40 9.45
CA ARG A 53 1.61 -0.36 10.13
C ARG A 53 2.36 -1.69 10.10
N GLY A 54 1.65 -2.80 10.23
CA GLY A 54 2.23 -4.15 10.11
C GLY A 54 2.80 -4.40 8.72
N PHE A 55 2.04 -4.02 7.68
CA PHE A 55 2.50 -4.05 6.29
C PHE A 55 3.72 -3.14 6.08
N ALA A 56 3.65 -1.87 6.49
CA ALA A 56 4.74 -0.92 6.31
C ALA A 56 6.06 -1.38 6.94
N ARG A 57 6.00 -2.02 8.10
CA ARG A 57 7.19 -2.61 8.74
C ARG A 57 7.80 -3.72 7.90
N ARG A 58 7.00 -4.68 7.41
CA ARG A 58 7.49 -5.79 6.57
C ARG A 58 8.04 -5.27 5.24
N ALA A 59 7.27 -4.41 4.58
CA ALA A 59 7.68 -3.78 3.33
C ALA A 59 8.95 -2.93 3.50
N GLY A 60 9.11 -2.25 4.64
CA GLY A 60 10.31 -1.47 4.95
C GLY A 60 11.54 -2.34 5.15
N SER A 61 11.39 -3.56 5.70
CA SER A 61 12.48 -4.52 5.76
C SER A 61 12.89 -5.04 4.38
N ALA A 62 11.93 -5.20 3.45
CA ALA A 62 12.20 -5.61 2.07
C ALA A 62 12.73 -4.47 1.19
N HIS A 63 12.38 -3.22 1.51
CA HIS A 63 12.78 -2.00 0.81
C HIS A 63 13.32 -0.94 1.79
N PRO A 64 14.54 -1.10 2.32
CA PRO A 64 15.11 -0.22 3.35
C PRO A 64 15.13 1.26 2.93
N ASP A 65 15.44 1.53 1.66
CA ASP A 65 15.48 2.89 1.08
C ASP A 65 14.11 3.58 1.05
N HIS A 66 13.03 2.82 1.24
CA HIS A 66 11.65 3.29 1.23
C HIS A 66 10.95 3.12 2.58
N ALA A 67 11.64 2.58 3.60
CA ALA A 67 11.04 2.27 4.90
C ALA A 67 10.37 3.47 5.57
N ALA A 68 11.03 4.63 5.59
CA ALA A 68 10.46 5.85 6.16
C ALA A 68 9.20 6.31 5.41
N ARG A 69 9.20 6.22 4.08
CA ARG A 69 8.05 6.60 3.24
C ARG A 69 6.89 5.62 3.41
N LEU A 70 7.16 4.33 3.61
CA LEU A 70 6.16 3.32 3.91
C LEU A 70 5.47 3.56 5.26
N VAL A 71 6.22 3.99 6.27
CA VAL A 71 5.64 4.37 7.57
C VAL A 71 4.69 5.56 7.41
N VAL A 72 5.14 6.63 6.74
CA VAL A 72 4.30 7.80 6.46
C VAL A 72 3.06 7.42 5.67
N ALA A 73 3.18 6.54 4.67
CA ALA A 73 2.04 6.06 3.88
C ALA A 73 1.02 5.28 4.73
N ALA A 74 1.47 4.48 5.69
CA ALA A 74 0.58 3.79 6.62
C ALA A 74 -0.12 4.75 7.58
N ASP A 75 0.58 5.77 8.07
CA ASP A 75 -0.01 6.80 8.94
C ASP A 75 -1.05 7.64 8.17
N ASP A 76 -0.74 8.03 6.94
CA ASP A 76 -1.65 8.73 6.03
C ASP A 76 -2.92 7.88 5.75
N PHE A 77 -2.74 6.57 5.50
CA PHE A 77 -3.84 5.63 5.33
C PHE A 77 -4.71 5.50 6.59
N ASP A 78 -4.10 5.29 7.76
CA ASP A 78 -4.84 5.16 9.02
C ASP A 78 -5.59 6.47 9.34
N ALA A 79 -5.01 7.63 9.01
CA ALA A 79 -5.64 8.93 9.20
C ALA A 79 -6.88 9.13 8.32
N VAL A 80 -6.85 8.74 7.05
CA VAL A 80 -8.06 8.83 6.20
C VAL A 80 -9.09 7.76 6.59
N ARG A 81 -8.64 6.54 6.91
CA ARG A 81 -9.51 5.39 7.13
C ARG A 81 -10.23 5.44 8.47
N TYR A 82 -9.52 5.80 9.53
CA TYR A 82 -10.00 5.71 10.92
C TYR A 82 -10.20 7.06 11.57
N LEU A 83 -9.43 8.08 11.18
CA LEU A 83 -9.55 9.43 11.74
C LEU A 83 -10.45 10.36 10.88
N GLY A 84 -11.01 9.84 9.78
CA GLY A 84 -11.94 10.57 8.92
C GLY A 84 -11.32 11.80 8.24
N ARG A 85 -10.00 11.82 8.04
CA ARG A 85 -9.36 12.93 7.32
C ARG A 85 -9.75 12.90 5.84
N PRO A 86 -9.99 14.06 5.21
CA PRO A 86 -10.43 14.13 3.81
C PRO A 86 -9.37 13.69 2.79
N GLY A 87 -8.11 13.52 3.20
CA GLY A 87 -6.97 13.38 2.31
C GLY A 87 -6.53 14.73 1.70
N SER A 88 -5.39 14.73 1.02
CA SER A 88 -4.87 15.89 0.30
C SER A 88 -4.16 15.47 -0.99
N GLU A 89 -4.07 16.38 -1.96
CA GLU A 89 -3.31 16.13 -3.19
C GLU A 89 -1.84 15.79 -2.89
N GLU A 90 -1.22 16.48 -1.94
CA GLU A 90 0.16 16.19 -1.52
C GLU A 90 0.33 14.76 -1.00
N MET A 91 -0.66 14.25 -0.26
CA MET A 91 -0.66 12.87 0.23
C MET A 91 -0.78 11.88 -0.94
N LEU A 92 -1.65 12.16 -1.91
CA LEU A 92 -1.79 11.32 -3.11
C LEU A 92 -0.54 11.34 -3.98
N ASP A 93 0.13 12.49 -4.11
CA ASP A 93 1.36 12.60 -4.87
C ASP A 93 2.50 11.81 -4.21
N ARG A 94 2.63 11.90 -2.87
CA ARG A 94 3.59 11.06 -2.11
C ARG A 94 3.32 9.57 -2.27
N LEU A 95 2.06 9.15 -2.16
CA LEU A 95 1.66 7.76 -2.35
C LEU A 95 1.92 7.29 -3.79
N THR A 96 1.64 8.13 -4.78
CA THR A 96 1.84 7.81 -6.21
C THR A 96 3.34 7.66 -6.52
N ALA A 97 4.17 8.54 -5.97
CA ALA A 97 5.62 8.41 -6.08
C ALA A 97 6.12 7.14 -5.41
N LEU A 98 5.62 6.82 -4.21
CA LEU A 98 6.00 5.59 -3.48
C LEU A 98 5.60 4.32 -4.24
N ASP A 99 4.37 4.26 -4.75
CA ASP A 99 3.90 3.16 -5.60
C ASP A 99 4.88 2.94 -6.75
N ARG A 100 5.12 3.98 -7.57
CA ARG A 100 6.03 3.92 -8.73
C ARG A 100 7.42 3.39 -8.37
N ASP A 101 8.01 3.94 -7.32
CA ASP A 101 9.37 3.59 -6.92
C ASP A 101 9.44 2.10 -6.51
N LEU A 102 8.48 1.63 -5.71
CA LEU A 102 8.40 0.23 -5.28
C LEU A 102 8.20 -0.75 -6.43
N ARG A 103 7.54 -0.36 -7.53
CA ARG A 103 7.40 -1.23 -8.73
C ARG A 103 8.75 -1.50 -9.39
N THR A 104 9.62 -0.50 -9.38
CA THR A 104 10.94 -0.55 -10.01
C THR A 104 12.05 -1.01 -9.05
N ALA A 105 11.81 -0.92 -7.74
CA ALA A 105 12.75 -1.32 -6.73
C ALA A 105 13.03 -2.83 -6.78
N VAL A 106 14.30 -3.17 -6.58
CA VAL A 106 14.75 -4.54 -6.36
C VAL A 106 14.75 -4.77 -4.84
N PRO A 107 13.88 -5.65 -4.31
CA PRO A 107 13.81 -5.89 -2.88
C PRO A 107 15.07 -6.60 -2.37
N VAL A 108 15.53 -6.24 -1.18
CA VAL A 108 16.69 -6.89 -0.54
C VAL A 108 16.30 -8.21 0.15
N LEU A 109 15.01 -8.39 0.46
CA LEU A 109 14.44 -9.60 1.05
C LEU A 109 13.17 -9.98 0.29
N HIS A 110 13.01 -11.27 0.05
CA HIS A 110 11.76 -11.89 -0.42
C HIS A 110 11.31 -12.84 0.69
N GLU A 111 10.16 -12.59 1.30
CA GLU A 111 9.57 -13.57 2.21
C GLU A 111 9.07 -14.77 1.38
N PRO A 112 9.59 -15.99 1.61
CA PRO A 112 8.98 -17.17 1.01
C PRO A 112 7.55 -17.33 1.54
N VAL A 113 6.58 -17.42 0.63
CA VAL A 113 5.19 -17.79 0.96
C VAL A 113 5.19 -19.05 1.82
N GLY A 114 4.43 -19.00 2.91
CA GLY A 114 4.63 -19.78 4.13
C GLY A 114 4.85 -21.28 3.95
N ALA A 115 5.87 -21.79 4.66
CA ALA A 115 5.86 -23.17 5.12
C ALA A 115 4.75 -23.29 6.17
N GLY A 116 3.58 -23.83 5.78
CA GLY A 116 2.58 -24.30 6.73
C GLY A 116 3.19 -25.34 7.69
N PRO A 117 2.68 -25.47 8.92
CA PRO A 117 3.21 -26.45 9.87
C PRO A 117 3.01 -27.87 9.31
N ARG A 118 4.05 -28.69 9.45
CA ARG A 118 4.01 -30.13 9.17
C ARG A 118 3.22 -30.87 10.24
#